data_AF-G2G8R5-F1
#
_entry.id   AF-G2G8R5-F1
#
_cell.length_a   1.000
_cell.length_b   1.000
_cell.length_c   1.000
_cell.angle_alpha   90.00
_cell.angle_beta   90.00
_cell.angle_gamma   90.00
#
_symmetry.space_group_name_H-M   'P 1'
#
loop_
_entity.id
_entity.type
_entity.pdbx_description
1 polymer ?
#
loop_
_entity_poly.entity_id
_entity_poly.type
_entity_poly.pdbx_seq_one_letter_code
_entity_poly.pdbx_strand_id
1 'polypeptide(L)' 'MTKLKCPACPRTRGIGHYLCQTCWAQLAGDTRRRLSLRDGRALRRLRELHSGLEHGRPLREIRVSR' A
#
# COMPACT_ATOMS: atom_id res chain seq x y z
N MET A 1 -19.46 -4.46 -7.42
CA MET A 1 -18.07 -4.23 -6.96
C MET A 1 -18.04 -3.07 -5.99
N THR A 2 -17.97 -3.32 -4.68
CA THR A 2 -17.89 -2.24 -3.68
C THR A 2 -16.54 -1.53 -3.83
N LYS A 3 -16.57 -0.20 -3.95
CA LYS A 3 -15.40 0.65 -4.14
C LYS A 3 -15.06 1.30 -2.80
N LEU A 4 -13.86 1.03 -2.28
CA LEU A 4 -13.34 1.68 -1.07
C LEU A 4 -12.47 2.87 -1.47
N LYS A 5 -12.36 3.89 -0.61
CA LYS A 5 -11.43 5.00 -0.84
C LYS A 5 -9.99 4.49 -0.73
N CYS A 6 -9.12 4.95 -1.63
CA CYS A 6 -7.69 4.70 -1.53
C CYS A 6 -7.10 5.62 -0.45
N PRO A 7 -6.26 5.10 0.47
CA PRO A 7 -5.66 5.94 1.51
C PRO A 7 -4.61 6.93 0.97
N ALA A 8 -4.08 6.71 -0.24
CA ALA A 8 -3.00 7.50 -0.82
C ALA A 8 -3.46 8.54 -1.87
N CYS A 9 -4.70 8.45 -2.34
CA CYS A 9 -5.20 9.33 -3.41
C CYS A 9 -6.74 9.39 -3.38
N PRO A 10 -7.38 10.38 -4.02
CA PRO A 10 -8.84 10.49 -4.07
C PRO A 10 -9.53 9.40 -4.93
N ARG A 11 -8.79 8.46 -5.51
CA ARG A 11 -9.37 7.35 -6.29
C ARG A 11 -9.95 6.27 -5.39
N THR A 12 -10.72 5.39 -6.01
CA THR A 12 -11.22 4.18 -5.37
C THR A 12 -10.31 2.98 -5.61
N ARG A 13 -10.32 2.04 -4.66
CA ARG A 13 -9.68 0.73 -4.73
C ARG A 13 -10.73 -0.37 -4.64
N GLY A 14 -10.41 -1.55 -5.20
CA GLY A 14 -11.23 -2.75 -5.04
C GLY A 14 -11.17 -3.30 -3.61
N ILE A 15 -12.22 -4.01 -3.20
CA ILE A 15 -12.19 -4.81 -1.95
C ILE A 15 -11.04 -5.82 -2.05
N GLY A 16 -10.29 -5.97 -0.95
CA GLY A 16 -9.14 -6.89 -0.87
C GLY A 16 -7.83 -6.31 -1.42
N HIS A 17 -7.85 -5.15 -2.08
CA HIS A 17 -6.62 -4.44 -2.48
C HIS A 17 -6.22 -3.44 -1.41
N TYR A 18 -4.93 -3.32 -1.12
CA TYR A 18 -4.43 -2.31 -0.17
C TYR A 18 -4.51 -0.88 -0.74
N LEU A 19 -4.25 -0.73 -2.04
CA LEU A 19 -4.24 0.55 -2.76
C LEU A 19 -5.00 0.42 -4.08
N CYS A 20 -5.30 1.56 -4.72
CA CYS A 20 -5.75 1.54 -6.11
C CYS A 20 -4.59 1.10 -7.03
N GLN A 21 -4.90 0.61 -8.24
CA GLN A 21 -3.90 0.08 -9.17
C GLN A 21 -2.80 1.11 -9.51
N THR A 22 -3.17 2.38 -9.64
CA THR A 22 -2.23 3.48 -9.93
C THR A 22 -1.27 3.74 -8.77
N CYS A 23 -1.77 3.81 -7.53
CA CYS A 23 -0.92 3.97 -6.35
C CYS A 23 -0.06 2.72 -6.11
N TRP A 24 -0.60 1.54 -6.38
CA TRP A 24 0.16 0.30 -6.33
C TRP A 24 1.34 0.34 -7.31
N ALA A 25 1.14 0.80 -8.54
CA ALA A 25 2.21 0.91 -9.55
C ALA A 25 3.32 1.92 -9.17
N GLN A 26 3.00 2.95 -8.37
CA GLN A 26 3.97 3.95 -7.90
C GLN A 26 4.87 3.46 -6.75
N LEU A 27 4.50 2.36 -6.08
CA LEU A 27 5.36 1.76 -5.06
C LEU A 27 6.64 1.20 -5.68
N ALA A 28 7.74 1.32 -4.94
CA ALA A 28 8.99 0.66 -5.28
C ALA A 28 8.76 -0.84 -5.52
N GLY A 29 9.44 -1.43 -6.51
CA GLY A 29 9.27 -2.84 -6.90
C GLY A 29 9.46 -3.80 -5.71
N ASP A 30 10.49 -3.55 -4.89
CA ASP A 30 10.72 -4.28 -3.64
C ASP A 30 9.58 -4.16 -2.64
N THR A 31 9.04 -2.95 -2.45
CA THR A 31 7.91 -2.71 -1.54
C THR A 31 6.66 -3.46 -2.02
N ARG A 32 6.36 -3.42 -3.33
CA ARG A 32 5.27 -4.20 -3.92
C ARG A 32 5.45 -5.69 -3.66
N ARG A 33 6.65 -6.23 -3.96
CA ARG A 33 6.95 -7.65 -3.75
C ARG A 33 6.77 -8.05 -2.30
N ARG A 34 7.24 -7.24 -1.34
CA ARG A 34 7.09 -7.48 0.10
C ARG A 34 5.63 -7.42 0.57
N LEU A 35 4.83 -6.50 0.04
CA LEU A 35 3.40 -6.39 0.35
C LEU A 35 2.57 -7.52 -0.28
N SER A 36 3.03 -8.10 -1.38
CA SER A 36 2.40 -9.27 -2.01
C SER A 36 2.63 -10.58 -1.24
N LEU A 37 3.63 -10.63 -0.36
CA LEU A 37 3.90 -11.81 0.45
C LEU A 37 2.85 -11.94 1.56
N ARG A 38 2.16 -13.09 1.58
CA ARG A 38 1.14 -13.44 2.56
C ARG A 38 1.76 -14.18 3.75
N ASP A 39 2.52 -13.45 4.55
CA ASP A 39 3.11 -13.97 5.80
C ASP A 39 2.38 -13.40 7.03
N GLY A 40 2.66 -13.94 8.21
CA GLY A 40 2.21 -13.35 9.48
C GLY A 40 2.66 -11.90 9.71
N ARG A 41 3.61 -11.40 8.89
CA ARG A 41 4.09 -10.00 8.92
C ARG A 41 3.34 -9.07 7.96
N ALA A 42 2.40 -9.57 7.16
CA ALA A 42 1.67 -8.77 6.18
C ALA A 42 0.94 -7.57 6.82
N LEU A 43 0.30 -7.78 7.98
CA LEU A 43 -0.36 -6.71 8.72
C LEU A 43 0.62 -5.63 9.20
N ARG A 44 1.84 -6.02 9.61
CA ARG A 44 2.88 -5.06 10.00
C ARG A 44 3.31 -4.20 8.83
N ARG A 45 3.58 -4.82 7.67
CA ARG A 45 3.93 -4.11 6.43
C ARG A 45 2.82 -3.15 5.98
N LEU A 46 1.56 -3.54 6.17
CA LEU A 46 0.41 -2.67 5.89
C LEU A 46 0.35 -1.46 6.82
N ARG A 47 0.64 -1.63 8.12
CA ARG A 47 0.73 -0.51 9.06
C ARG A 47 1.88 0.43 8.71
N GLU A 48 3.04 -0.10 8.32
CA GLU A 48 4.17 0.72 7.84
C GLU A 48 3.79 1.53 6.60
N LEU A 49 3.08 0.91 5.65
CA LEU A 49 2.56 1.61 4.48
C LEU A 49 1.60 2.74 4.89
N HIS A 50 0.61 2.44 5.75
CA HIS A 50 -0.35 3.43 6.24
C HIS A 50 0.34 4.58 6.99
N SER A 51 1.30 4.28 7.87
CA SER A 51 2.06 5.28 8.59
C SER A 51 2.85 6.18 7.62
N GLY A 52 3.47 5.61 6.58
CA GLY A 52 4.15 6.39 5.54
C GLY A 52 3.20 7.35 4.80
N LEU A 53 1.97 6.91 4.54
CA LEU A 53 0.94 7.73 3.91
C LEU A 53 0.45 8.85 4.84
N GLU A 54 0.25 8.57 6.12
CA GLU A 54 -0.13 9.57 7.12
C GLU A 54 0.94 10.65 7.30
N HIS A 55 2.22 10.28 7.18
CA HIS A 55 3.33 11.22 7.18
C HIS A 55 3.53 11.96 5.84
N GLY A 56 2.62 11.79 4.88
CA GLY A 56 2.68 12.45 3.57
C GLY A 56 3.85 12.01 2.70
N ARG A 57 4.48 10.85 2.98
CA ARG A 57 5.60 10.37 2.17
C ARG A 57 5.10 9.92 0.80
N PRO A 58 5.80 10.26 -0.29
CA PRO A 58 5.44 9.74 -1.60
C PRO A 58 5.63 8.23 -1.64
N LEU A 59 4.73 7.52 -2.32
CA LEU A 59 4.66 6.05 -2.38
C LEU A 59 6.00 5.38 -2.77
N ARG A 60 6.78 6.04 -3.64
CA ARG A 60 8.11 5.56 -4.07
C ARG A 60 9.15 5.52 -2.96
N GLU A 61 8.99 6.33 -1.91
CA GLU A 61 9.90 6.43 -0.77
C GLU A 61 9.47 5.54 0.40
N ILE A 62 8.24 5.02 0.37
CA ILE A 62 7.73 4.14 1.42
C ILE A 62 8.41 2.76 1.28
N ARG A 63 9.25 2.44 2.26
CA ARG A 63 9.89 1.14 2.41
C ARG A 63 9.23 0.38 3.55
N VAL A 64 8.78 -0.83 3.28
CA VAL A 64 8.24 -1.73 4.29
C VAL A 64 9.29 -2.76 4.71
N SER A 65 9.24 -3.16 5.97
CA SER A 65 10.14 -4.16 6.55
C SER A 65 9.94 -5.56 5.95
N ARG A 66 10.96 -6.41 6.09
CA ARG A 66 10.91 -7.82 5.66
C ARG A 66 10.11 -8.69 6.64
#